data_AF-A0A3D1BAT5-F1
#
_entry.id   AF-A0A3D1BAT5-F1
#
_cell.length_a   1.000
_cell.length_b   1.000
_cell.length_c   1.000
_cell.angle_alpha   90.00
_cell.angle_beta   90.00
_cell.angle_gamma   90.00
#
_symmetry.space_group_name_H-M   'P 1'
#
loop_
_entity.id
_entity.type
_entity.pdbx_description
1 polymer ?
#
loop_
_entity_poly.entity_id
_entity_poly.type
_entity_poly.pdbx_seq_one_letter_code
_entity_poly.pdbx_strand_id
1 'polypeptide(L)'
;MQTARLPRLDLRRLIILLAMLSGLITLGIGFYASYKVQRDSLIGSTLAANQAYAAKLADGAEEFFRSAQQQLAVSAEIMAARFPDVNQWQAEAWRLRQQTDSFNAVVITSAEGKVLATAPNTGLLVGQKLNSPGASQALAERKPLISSPYISALGTLVVLISHPIVADDGTYLGYVGGVIYLRERNILHSMLGQHFYQDGSYLYAVDQTRRLLYHPEPKRLGTVVGENAVIDKALQGESGSLRVVN
;
A
#
# COMPACT_ATOMS: atom_id res chain seq x y z
N MET A 1 38.85 44.51 50.80
CA MET A 1 37.53 44.48 50.13
C MET A 1 37.44 45.69 49.20
N GLN A 2 37.68 45.51 47.90
CA GLN A 2 37.47 46.56 46.90
C GLN A 2 36.06 46.40 46.34
N THR A 3 35.16 47.31 46.69
CA THR A 3 33.87 47.44 46.01
C THR A 3 34.14 48.01 44.62
N ALA A 4 34.00 47.19 43.58
CA ALA A 4 34.08 47.64 42.20
C ALA A 4 33.03 48.74 41.96
N ARG A 5 33.49 49.99 41.77
CA ARG A 5 32.62 51.09 41.39
C ARG A 5 32.11 50.81 39.97
N LEU A 6 30.80 50.59 39.83
CA LEU A 6 30.14 50.53 38.53
C LEU A 6 30.49 51.83 37.76
N PRO A 7 30.88 51.74 36.47
CA PRO A 7 31.22 52.93 35.69
C PRO A 7 30.00 53.86 35.64
N ARG A 8 30.19 55.15 35.96
CA ARG A 8 29.13 56.16 35.86
C ARG A 8 28.71 56.25 34.38
N LEU A 9 27.49 55.78 34.09
CA LEU A 9 26.91 55.84 32.75
C LEU A 9 26.48 57.27 32.46
N ASP A 10 27.15 57.93 31.52
CA ASP A 10 26.73 59.20 30.95
C ASP A 10 25.46 58.99 30.08
N LEU A 11 24.55 59.96 30.06
CA LEU A 11 23.24 59.88 29.39
C LEU A 11 23.38 59.48 27.91
N ARG A 12 24.42 59.99 27.24
CA ARG A 12 24.73 59.64 25.85
C ARG A 12 25.03 58.16 25.67
N ARG A 13 25.78 57.54 26.60
CA ARG A 13 26.11 56.11 26.56
C ARG A 13 24.88 55.25 26.82
N LEU A 14 23.99 55.69 27.72
CA LEU A 14 22.73 55.02 28.01
C LEU A 14 21.82 54.98 26.78
N ILE A 15 21.69 56.09 26.05
CA ILE A 15 20.88 56.17 24.83
C ILE A 15 21.43 55.24 23.74
N ILE A 16 22.75 55.20 23.54
CA ILE A 16 23.38 54.31 22.55
C ILE A 16 23.18 52.83 22.92
N LEU A 17 23.39 52.48 24.19
CA LEU A 17 23.16 51.11 24.67
C LEU A 17 21.70 50.68 24.49
N LEU A 18 20.76 51.56 24.82
CA LEU A 18 19.34 51.30 24.65
C LEU A 18 18.96 51.13 23.18
N ALA A 19 19.47 51.99 22.30
CA ALA A 19 19.25 51.89 20.87
C ALA A 19 19.83 50.59 20.28
N MET A 20 21.04 50.20 20.72
CA MET A 20 21.68 48.95 20.30
C MET A 20 20.92 47.72 20.79
N LEU A 21 20.48 47.73 22.05
CA LEU A 21 19.67 46.65 22.62
C LEU A 21 18.32 46.54 21.91
N SER A 22 17.67 47.65 21.61
CA SER A 22 16.42 47.69 20.82
C SER A 22 16.62 47.13 19.41
N GLY A 23 17.72 47.49 18.74
CA GLY A 23 18.10 46.91 17.45
C GLY A 23 18.32 45.40 17.52
N LEU A 24 19.05 44.91 18.52
CA LEU A 24 19.29 43.48 18.75
C LEU A 24 18.00 42.70 19.03
N ILE A 25 17.10 43.26 19.85
CA ILE A 25 15.79 42.66 20.13
C ILE A 25 14.96 42.60 18.86
N THR A 26 14.94 43.66 18.06
CA THR A 26 14.20 43.72 16.80
C THR A 26 14.72 42.69 15.80
N LEU A 27 16.05 42.56 15.65
CA LEU A 27 16.67 41.53 14.83
C LEU A 27 16.36 40.12 15.35
N GLY A 28 16.41 39.91 16.66
CA GLY A 28 16.07 38.63 17.29
C GLY A 28 14.62 38.21 17.03
N ILE A 29 13.68 39.13 17.18
CA ILE A 29 12.26 38.91 16.88
C ILE A 29 12.05 38.63 15.39
N GLY A 30 12.67 39.44 14.52
CA GLY A 30 12.57 39.26 13.06
C GLY A 30 13.14 37.91 12.60
N PHE A 31 14.30 37.52 13.14
CA PHE A 31 14.90 36.22 12.86
C PHE A 31 14.02 35.06 13.35
N TYR A 32 13.50 35.14 14.58
CA TYR A 32 12.62 34.12 15.12
C TYR A 32 11.31 33.98 14.32
N ALA A 33 10.70 35.10 13.94
CA ALA A 33 9.50 35.12 13.12
C ALA A 33 9.76 34.50 11.74
N SER A 34 10.86 34.88 11.09
CA SER A 34 11.26 34.33 9.78
C SER A 34 11.53 32.83 9.86
N TYR A 35 12.27 32.38 10.89
CA TYR A 35 12.53 30.96 11.13
C TYR A 35 11.23 30.17 11.31
N LYS A 36 10.29 30.67 12.12
CA LYS A 36 9.01 30.01 12.36
C LYS A 36 8.20 29.90 11.07
N VAL A 37 8.08 30.98 10.30
CA VAL A 37 7.35 31.00 9.02
C VAL A 37 7.98 30.04 8.01
N GLN A 38 9.31 30.05 7.87
CA GLN A 38 10.01 29.13 6.96
C GLN A 38 9.80 27.68 7.37
N ARG A 39 9.93 27.36 8.67
CA ARG A 39 9.72 26.02 9.19
C ARG A 39 8.29 25.53 8.95
N ASP A 40 7.29 26.35 9.28
CA ASP A 40 5.89 25.95 9.14
C ASP A 40 5.51 25.82 7.65
N SER A 41 6.06 26.68 6.78
CA SER A 41 5.91 26.58 5.32
C SER A 41 6.53 25.30 4.76
N LEU A 42 7.75 24.94 5.18
CA LEU A 42 8.42 23.71 4.76
C LEU A 42 7.63 22.47 5.21
N ILE A 43 7.20 22.43 6.47
CA ILE A 43 6.39 21.31 6.99
C ILE A 43 5.08 21.19 6.21
N GLY A 44 4.37 22.30 6.00
CA GLY A 44 3.11 22.30 5.26
C GLY A 44 3.28 21.84 3.81
N SER A 45 4.31 22.34 3.13
CA SER A 45 4.63 21.95 1.75
C SER A 45 4.98 20.47 1.64
N THR A 46 5.81 19.94 2.54
CA THR A 46 6.15 18.50 2.57
C THR A 46 4.93 17.63 2.85
N LEU A 47 4.07 18.02 3.81
CA LEU A 47 2.84 17.27 4.10
C LEU A 47 1.88 17.25 2.90
N ALA A 48 1.70 18.39 2.23
CA ALA A 48 0.88 18.49 1.03
C ALA A 48 1.43 17.66 -0.14
N ALA A 49 2.75 17.69 -0.35
CA ALA A 49 3.42 16.88 -1.36
C ALA A 49 3.26 15.38 -1.08
N ASN A 50 3.48 14.94 0.17
CA ASN A 50 3.31 13.55 0.58
C ASN A 50 1.86 13.08 0.43
N GLN A 51 0.89 13.93 0.79
CA GLN A 51 -0.53 13.64 0.59
C GLN A 51 -0.87 13.46 -0.89
N ALA A 52 -0.46 14.41 -1.74
CA ALA A 52 -0.73 14.33 -3.18
C ALA A 52 -0.09 13.08 -3.81
N TYR A 53 1.11 12.74 -3.37
CA TYR A 53 1.82 11.55 -3.83
C TYR A 53 1.15 10.25 -3.36
N ALA A 54 0.77 10.15 -2.08
CA ALA A 54 0.04 9.00 -1.54
C ALA A 54 -1.32 8.82 -2.21
N ALA A 55 -2.05 9.92 -2.48
CA ALA A 55 -3.31 9.89 -3.22
C ALA A 55 -3.12 9.36 -4.64
N LYS A 56 -2.11 9.84 -5.37
CA LYS A 56 -1.81 9.34 -6.72
C LYS A 56 -1.44 7.85 -6.75
N LEU A 57 -0.72 7.38 -5.72
CA LEU A 57 -0.41 5.95 -5.58
C LEU A 57 -1.65 5.13 -5.24
N ALA A 58 -2.54 5.65 -4.39
CA ALA A 58 -3.81 4.99 -4.08
C ALA A 58 -4.69 4.88 -5.34
N ASP A 59 -4.81 5.96 -6.13
CA ASP A 59 -5.53 5.95 -7.41
C ASP A 59 -4.92 4.94 -8.39
N GLY A 60 -3.59 4.89 -8.48
CA GLY A 60 -2.88 3.91 -9.32
C GLY A 60 -3.09 2.47 -8.88
N ALA A 61 -3.12 2.21 -7.56
CA ALA A 61 -3.40 0.88 -7.01
C ALA A 61 -4.85 0.47 -7.26
N GLU A 62 -5.81 1.38 -7.10
CA GLU A 62 -7.23 1.16 -7.38
C GLU A 62 -7.44 0.82 -8.87
N GLU A 63 -6.83 1.57 -9.78
CA GLU A 63 -6.91 1.30 -11.22
C GLU A 63 -6.30 -0.06 -11.58
N PHE A 64 -5.18 -0.41 -10.93
CA PHE A 64 -4.59 -1.74 -11.07
C PHE A 64 -5.55 -2.85 -10.65
N PHE A 65 -6.12 -2.77 -9.45
CA PHE A 65 -7.02 -3.80 -8.94
C PHE A 65 -8.28 -3.92 -9.79
N ARG A 66 -8.81 -2.80 -10.29
CA ARG A 66 -9.90 -2.76 -11.27
C ARG A 66 -9.54 -3.48 -12.56
N SER A 67 -8.38 -3.17 -13.14
CA SER A 67 -7.89 -3.82 -14.36
C SER A 67 -7.67 -5.33 -14.15
N ALA A 68 -7.09 -5.72 -13.02
CA ALA A 68 -6.88 -7.12 -12.67
C ALA A 68 -8.22 -7.88 -12.56
N GLN A 69 -9.23 -7.29 -11.92
CA GLN A 69 -10.57 -7.87 -11.86
C GLN A 69 -11.22 -7.99 -13.25
N GLN A 70 -11.08 -6.96 -14.10
CA GLN A 70 -11.59 -7.01 -15.48
C GLN A 70 -10.92 -8.11 -16.31
N GLN A 71 -9.60 -8.27 -16.19
CA GLN A 71 -8.86 -9.35 -16.88
C GLN A 71 -9.37 -10.73 -16.46
N LEU A 72 -9.61 -10.92 -15.16
CA LEU A 72 -10.17 -12.17 -14.62
C LEU A 72 -11.63 -12.38 -15.06
N ALA A 73 -12.43 -11.31 -15.14
CA ALA A 73 -13.82 -11.37 -15.62
C ALA A 73 -13.90 -11.85 -17.07
N VAL A 74 -13.11 -11.26 -17.97
CA VAL A 74 -13.04 -11.70 -19.39
C VAL A 74 -12.63 -13.16 -19.48
N SER A 75 -11.65 -13.58 -18.68
CA SER A 75 -11.20 -14.97 -18.66
C SER A 75 -12.27 -15.92 -18.13
N ALA A 76 -13.04 -15.51 -17.11
CA ALA A 76 -14.15 -16.28 -16.58
C ALA A 76 -15.27 -16.47 -17.62
N GLU A 77 -15.60 -15.43 -18.41
CA GLU A 77 -16.57 -15.53 -19.51
C GLU A 77 -16.12 -16.53 -20.59
N ILE A 78 -14.83 -16.46 -20.99
CA ILE A 78 -14.25 -17.42 -21.96
C ILE A 78 -14.33 -18.86 -21.42
N MET A 79 -14.05 -19.04 -20.12
CA MET A 79 -14.12 -20.35 -19.46
C MET A 79 -15.55 -20.86 -19.34
N ALA A 80 -16.52 -19.99 -19.04
CA ALA A 80 -17.94 -20.34 -18.93
C ALA A 80 -18.48 -20.89 -20.26
N ALA A 81 -18.15 -20.25 -21.38
CA ALA A 81 -18.60 -20.67 -22.72
C ALA A 81 -18.02 -22.01 -23.20
N ARG A 82 -16.94 -22.50 -22.57
CA ARG A 82 -16.19 -23.71 -23.01
C ARG A 82 -16.10 -24.79 -21.93
N PHE A 83 -16.95 -24.72 -20.90
CA PHE A 83 -16.89 -25.65 -19.79
C PHE A 83 -17.53 -27.01 -20.15
N PRO A 84 -16.93 -28.18 -19.81
CA PRO A 84 -15.58 -28.40 -19.30
C PRO A 84 -14.57 -28.80 -20.42
N ASP A 85 -13.59 -27.95 -20.72
CA ASP A 85 -12.39 -28.34 -21.47
C ASP A 85 -11.13 -28.07 -20.64
N VAL A 86 -10.78 -29.07 -19.81
CA VAL A 86 -9.65 -29.01 -18.86
C VAL A 86 -8.32 -28.69 -19.54
N ASN A 87 -8.14 -29.14 -20.79
CA ASN A 87 -6.90 -28.90 -21.54
C ASN A 87 -6.72 -27.42 -21.90
N GLN A 88 -7.81 -26.67 -22.06
CA GLN A 88 -7.76 -25.23 -22.35
C GLN A 88 -7.49 -24.37 -21.11
N TRP A 89 -7.89 -24.82 -19.91
CA TRP A 89 -7.68 -24.03 -18.69
C TRP A 89 -6.21 -23.83 -18.34
N GLN A 90 -5.35 -24.81 -18.64
CA GLN A 90 -3.91 -24.65 -18.43
C GLN A 90 -3.32 -23.58 -19.35
N ALA A 91 -3.76 -23.53 -20.61
CA ALA A 91 -3.36 -22.49 -21.55
C ALA A 91 -3.86 -21.11 -21.10
N GLU A 92 -5.10 -21.05 -20.61
CA GLU A 92 -5.70 -19.80 -20.12
C GLU A 92 -5.02 -19.29 -18.84
N ALA A 93 -4.68 -20.16 -17.90
CA ALA A 93 -3.90 -19.80 -16.71
C ALA A 93 -2.52 -19.24 -17.09
N TRP A 94 -1.86 -19.87 -18.07
CA TRP A 94 -0.58 -19.37 -18.59
C TRP A 94 -0.73 -18.01 -19.28
N ARG A 95 -1.76 -17.84 -20.10
CA ARG A 95 -2.08 -16.58 -20.78
C ARG A 95 -2.27 -15.46 -19.76
N LEU A 96 -3.14 -15.66 -18.76
CA LEU A 96 -3.38 -14.67 -17.71
C LEU A 96 -2.11 -14.25 -16.96
N ARG A 97 -1.23 -15.22 -16.66
CA ARG A 97 0.03 -14.94 -15.95
C ARG A 97 1.06 -14.22 -16.82
N GLN A 98 1.16 -14.53 -18.11
CA GLN A 98 2.20 -13.98 -18.99
C GLN A 98 1.76 -12.73 -19.75
N GLN A 99 0.45 -12.53 -19.92
CA GLN A 99 -0.09 -11.39 -20.66
C GLN A 99 0.27 -10.06 -19.98
N THR A 100 0.33 -10.05 -18.66
CA THR A 100 0.71 -8.88 -17.86
C THR A 100 1.53 -9.29 -16.65
N ASP A 101 2.25 -8.35 -16.05
CA ASP A 101 2.94 -8.55 -14.78
C ASP A 101 2.01 -8.40 -13.55
N SER A 102 0.69 -8.55 -13.75
CA SER A 102 -0.31 -8.33 -12.69
C SER A 102 -0.29 -9.42 -11.62
N PHE A 103 0.03 -10.66 -12.00
CA PHE A 103 -0.09 -11.83 -11.13
C PHE A 103 1.21 -12.62 -11.09
N ASN A 104 1.68 -12.96 -9.88
CA ASN A 104 2.81 -13.89 -9.73
C ASN A 104 2.40 -15.32 -10.12
N ALA A 105 1.16 -15.69 -9.76
CA ALA A 105 0.56 -16.96 -10.12
C ALA A 105 -0.93 -16.82 -10.43
N VAL A 106 -1.48 -17.78 -11.17
CA VAL A 106 -2.90 -17.90 -11.48
C VAL A 106 -3.38 -19.27 -11.04
N VAL A 107 -4.59 -19.35 -10.50
CA VAL A 107 -5.25 -20.59 -10.10
C VAL A 107 -6.67 -20.62 -10.65
N ILE A 108 -7.07 -21.77 -11.19
CA ILE A 108 -8.44 -22.04 -11.64
C ILE A 108 -8.95 -23.21 -10.81
N THR A 109 -10.17 -23.07 -10.27
CA THR A 109 -10.78 -24.07 -9.39
C THR A 109 -12.17 -24.48 -9.88
N SER A 110 -12.64 -25.64 -9.45
CA SER A 110 -14.01 -26.11 -9.67
C SER A 110 -14.99 -25.57 -8.62
N ALA A 111 -16.28 -25.83 -8.83
CA ALA A 111 -17.35 -25.51 -7.90
C ALA A 111 -17.17 -26.15 -6.50
N GLU A 112 -16.38 -27.22 -6.39
CA GLU A 112 -16.04 -27.89 -5.13
C GLU A 112 -14.71 -27.42 -4.53
N GLY A 113 -14.08 -26.40 -5.12
CA GLY A 113 -12.80 -25.85 -4.70
C GLY A 113 -11.59 -26.70 -5.09
N LYS A 114 -11.75 -27.66 -6.02
CA LYS A 114 -10.65 -28.47 -6.53
C LYS A 114 -9.87 -27.68 -7.57
N VAL A 115 -8.55 -27.63 -7.46
CA VAL A 115 -7.69 -26.95 -8.43
C VAL A 115 -7.70 -27.71 -9.75
N LEU A 116 -8.06 -26.99 -10.81
CA LEU A 116 -8.15 -27.53 -12.16
C LEU A 116 -6.89 -27.18 -12.97
N ALA A 117 -6.38 -25.96 -12.81
CA ALA A 117 -5.16 -25.50 -13.48
C ALA A 117 -4.43 -24.45 -12.63
N THR A 118 -3.12 -24.33 -12.84
CA THR A 118 -2.28 -23.31 -12.19
C THR A 118 -1.21 -22.80 -13.16
N ALA A 119 -0.80 -21.55 -13.00
CA ALA A 119 0.39 -21.01 -13.66
C ALA A 119 1.22 -20.26 -12.61
N PRO A 120 2.52 -20.56 -12.41
CA PRO A 120 3.23 -21.70 -13.00
C PRO A 120 2.64 -23.02 -12.51
N ASN A 121 2.59 -24.02 -13.38
CA ASN A 121 2.16 -25.36 -12.99
C ASN A 121 3.33 -26.11 -12.34
N THR A 122 3.33 -26.16 -11.00
CA THR A 122 4.33 -26.92 -10.23
C THR A 122 3.92 -28.37 -9.99
N GLY A 123 2.72 -28.78 -10.43
CA GLY A 123 2.15 -30.12 -10.18
C GLY A 123 1.69 -30.36 -8.73
N LEU A 124 2.01 -29.47 -7.79
CA LEU A 124 1.74 -29.67 -6.36
C LEU A 124 0.26 -29.46 -6.00
N LEU A 125 -0.42 -28.54 -6.71
CA LEU A 125 -1.76 -28.08 -6.34
C LEU A 125 -2.86 -28.68 -7.21
N VAL A 126 -2.57 -29.05 -8.46
CA VAL A 126 -3.59 -29.56 -9.40
C VAL A 126 -4.22 -30.83 -8.82
N GLY A 127 -5.56 -30.84 -8.77
CA GLY A 127 -6.33 -31.93 -8.20
C GLY A 127 -6.56 -31.86 -6.68
N GLN A 128 -5.89 -30.96 -5.96
CA GLN A 128 -6.12 -30.75 -4.54
C GLN A 128 -7.25 -29.75 -4.29
N LYS A 129 -7.88 -29.82 -3.11
CA LYS A 129 -8.81 -28.79 -2.64
C LYS A 129 -8.06 -27.71 -1.89
N LEU A 130 -8.29 -26.44 -2.24
CA LEU A 130 -7.71 -25.32 -1.51
C LEU A 130 -8.57 -25.00 -0.29
N ASN A 131 -7.95 -25.02 0.89
CA ASN A 131 -8.58 -24.69 2.18
C ASN A 131 -8.02 -23.41 2.80
N SER A 132 -7.17 -22.67 2.06
CA SER A 132 -6.62 -21.40 2.53
C SER A 132 -7.73 -20.34 2.69
N PRO A 133 -7.56 -19.34 3.59
CA PRO A 133 -8.60 -18.33 3.87
C PRO A 133 -9.18 -17.66 2.62
N GLY A 134 -8.33 -17.12 1.74
CA GLY A 134 -8.81 -16.44 0.51
C GLY A 134 -9.49 -17.38 -0.48
N ALA A 135 -9.02 -18.62 -0.62
CA ALA A 135 -9.65 -19.62 -1.50
C ALA A 135 -11.04 -20.03 -0.97
N SER A 136 -11.16 -20.22 0.34
CA SER A 136 -12.42 -20.58 1.00
C SER A 136 -13.42 -19.43 0.90
N GLN A 137 -12.96 -18.20 1.05
CA GLN A 137 -13.78 -17.00 0.88
C GLN A 137 -14.27 -16.85 -0.56
N ALA A 138 -13.41 -17.02 -1.57
CA ALA A 138 -13.79 -16.98 -2.99
C ALA A 138 -14.86 -18.02 -3.34
N LEU A 139 -14.73 -19.23 -2.81
CA LEU A 139 -15.69 -20.31 -3.01
C LEU A 139 -17.05 -20.05 -2.34
N ALA A 140 -17.03 -19.42 -1.15
CA ALA A 140 -18.22 -19.12 -0.38
C ALA A 140 -18.99 -17.90 -0.93
N GLU A 141 -18.28 -16.82 -1.26
CA GLU A 141 -18.91 -15.55 -1.65
C GLU A 141 -19.33 -15.51 -3.12
N ARG A 142 -18.68 -16.28 -4.01
CA ARG A 142 -19.03 -16.43 -5.44
C ARG A 142 -19.25 -15.11 -6.18
N LYS A 143 -18.49 -14.08 -5.81
CA LYS A 143 -18.47 -12.74 -6.44
C LYS A 143 -17.02 -12.28 -6.64
N PRO A 144 -16.77 -11.33 -7.55
CA PRO A 144 -15.49 -10.65 -7.62
C PRO A 144 -15.04 -10.17 -6.22
N LEU A 145 -13.86 -10.61 -5.78
CA LEU A 145 -13.32 -10.20 -4.48
C LEU A 145 -11.79 -10.11 -4.48
N ILE A 146 -11.29 -9.34 -3.53
CA ILE A 146 -9.88 -9.26 -3.17
C ILE A 146 -9.78 -9.65 -1.70
N SER A 147 -9.08 -10.75 -1.42
CA SER A 147 -8.92 -11.26 -0.05
C SER A 147 -7.99 -10.39 0.79
N SER A 148 -8.18 -10.43 2.11
CA SER A 148 -7.14 -9.99 3.05
C SER A 148 -5.88 -10.85 2.88
N PRO A 149 -4.68 -10.31 3.15
CA PRO A 149 -3.42 -11.05 3.09
C PRO A 149 -3.43 -12.31 3.96
N TYR A 150 -3.03 -13.44 3.39
CA TYR A 150 -3.00 -14.74 4.09
C TYR A 150 -1.82 -15.62 3.64
N ILE A 151 -1.54 -16.68 4.39
CA ILE A 151 -0.54 -17.68 4.00
C ILE A 151 -1.17 -18.72 3.06
N SER A 152 -0.66 -18.80 1.84
CA SER A 152 -1.14 -19.73 0.82
C SER A 152 -0.89 -21.19 1.18
N ALA A 153 -1.50 -22.13 0.43
CA ALA A 153 -1.21 -23.56 0.56
C ALA A 153 0.27 -23.92 0.35
N LEU A 154 1.05 -23.03 -0.29
CA LEU A 154 2.48 -23.20 -0.50
C LEU A 154 3.35 -22.50 0.56
N GLY A 155 2.74 -21.93 1.61
CA GLY A 155 3.48 -21.28 2.71
C GLY A 155 3.92 -19.84 2.42
N THR A 156 3.49 -19.24 1.31
CA THR A 156 3.84 -17.86 0.92
C THR A 156 2.76 -16.88 1.36
N LEU A 157 3.15 -15.68 1.79
CA LEU A 157 2.20 -14.59 2.09
C LEU A 157 1.67 -13.98 0.79
N VAL A 158 0.35 -14.06 0.59
CA VAL A 158 -0.29 -13.68 -0.67
C VAL A 158 -1.56 -12.86 -0.47
N VAL A 159 -1.96 -12.18 -1.54
CA VAL A 159 -3.32 -11.66 -1.76
C VAL A 159 -3.90 -12.37 -2.98
N LEU A 160 -5.11 -12.89 -2.84
CA LEU A 160 -5.90 -13.47 -3.93
C LEU A 160 -6.91 -12.44 -4.45
N ILE A 161 -6.87 -12.19 -5.75
CA ILE A 161 -7.89 -11.48 -6.52
C ILE A 161 -8.65 -12.56 -7.28
N SER A 162 -9.95 -12.73 -7.01
CA SER A 162 -10.74 -13.80 -7.63
C SER A 162 -11.98 -13.27 -8.32
N HIS A 163 -12.39 -14.00 -9.36
CA HIS A 163 -13.61 -13.79 -10.10
C HIS A 163 -14.35 -15.14 -10.30
N PRO A 164 -15.66 -15.22 -10.04
CA PRO A 164 -16.42 -16.45 -10.20
C PRO A 164 -16.55 -16.81 -11.69
N ILE A 165 -16.57 -18.10 -11.98
CA ILE A 165 -16.90 -18.65 -13.29
C ILE A 165 -18.33 -19.16 -13.19
N VAL A 166 -19.24 -18.54 -13.93
CA VAL A 166 -20.67 -18.84 -13.92
C VAL A 166 -21.11 -19.10 -15.35
N ALA A 167 -21.77 -20.23 -15.59
CA ALA A 167 -22.34 -20.58 -16.89
C ALA A 167 -23.52 -19.67 -17.24
N ASP A 168 -23.91 -19.67 -18.52
CA ASP A 168 -25.03 -18.86 -19.02
C ASP A 168 -26.37 -19.20 -18.33
N ASP A 169 -26.52 -20.43 -17.81
CA ASP A 169 -27.69 -20.88 -17.05
C ASP A 169 -27.65 -20.50 -15.55
N GLY A 170 -26.61 -19.77 -15.12
CA GLY A 170 -26.40 -19.38 -13.73
C GLY A 170 -25.67 -20.43 -12.87
N THR A 171 -25.28 -21.57 -13.45
CA THR A 171 -24.55 -22.61 -12.72
C THR A 171 -23.16 -22.12 -12.33
N TYR A 172 -22.83 -22.20 -11.04
CA TYR A 172 -21.49 -21.89 -10.55
C TYR A 172 -20.52 -23.03 -10.90
N LEU A 173 -19.49 -22.71 -11.67
CA LEU A 173 -18.51 -23.69 -12.19
C LEU A 173 -17.20 -23.67 -11.40
N GLY A 174 -16.98 -22.64 -10.58
CA GLY A 174 -15.77 -22.42 -9.80
C GLY A 174 -15.30 -20.97 -9.85
N TYR A 175 -14.01 -20.73 -9.67
CA TYR A 175 -13.45 -19.37 -9.80
C TYR A 175 -12.07 -19.40 -10.45
N VAL A 176 -11.74 -18.29 -11.11
CA VAL A 176 -10.38 -17.94 -11.53
C VAL A 176 -9.79 -16.94 -10.55
N GLY A 177 -8.54 -17.15 -10.17
CA GLY A 177 -7.85 -16.36 -9.17
C GLY A 177 -6.45 -15.94 -9.61
N GLY A 178 -6.18 -14.65 -9.61
CA GLY A 178 -4.85 -14.08 -9.70
C GLY A 178 -4.23 -13.95 -8.30
N VAL A 179 -3.00 -14.40 -8.13
CA VAL A 179 -2.29 -14.43 -6.85
C VAL A 179 -1.10 -13.47 -6.91
N ILE A 180 -1.04 -12.57 -5.93
CA ILE A 180 0.07 -11.63 -5.73
C ILE A 180 0.90 -12.11 -4.53
N TYR A 181 2.19 -12.34 -4.73
CA TYR A 181 3.13 -12.74 -3.69
C TYR A 181 3.73 -11.52 -3.03
N LEU A 182 3.30 -11.21 -1.80
CA LEU A 182 3.65 -9.95 -1.14
C LEU A 182 5.15 -9.86 -0.78
N ARG A 183 5.81 -11.00 -0.55
CA ARG A 183 7.24 -11.08 -0.18
C ARG A 183 8.18 -11.15 -1.37
N GLU A 184 7.65 -11.32 -2.58
CA GLU A 184 8.42 -11.40 -3.81
C GLU A 184 8.25 -10.13 -4.63
N ARG A 185 9.05 -9.98 -5.69
CA ARG A 185 8.85 -8.89 -6.64
C ARG A 185 7.48 -9.06 -7.29
N ASN A 186 6.65 -8.05 -7.14
CA ASN A 186 5.29 -8.01 -7.65
C ASN A 186 4.96 -6.59 -8.12
N ILE A 187 3.77 -6.43 -8.69
CA ILE A 187 3.29 -5.14 -9.19
C ILE A 187 3.23 -4.05 -8.11
N LEU A 188 2.86 -4.38 -6.87
CA LEU A 188 2.85 -3.44 -5.75
C LEU A 188 4.26 -2.97 -5.43
N HIS A 189 5.29 -3.82 -5.56
CA HIS A 189 6.68 -3.40 -5.41
C HIS A 189 7.10 -2.42 -6.52
N SER A 190 6.65 -2.62 -7.75
CA SER A 190 6.92 -1.68 -8.85
C SER A 190 6.19 -0.35 -8.67
N MET A 191 4.96 -0.37 -8.15
CA MET A 191 4.14 0.84 -7.93
C MET A 191 4.58 1.63 -6.69
N LEU A 192 4.82 0.94 -5.58
CA LEU A 192 5.11 1.55 -4.27
C LEU A 192 6.61 1.62 -3.96
N GLY A 193 7.45 0.84 -4.65
CA GLY A 193 8.89 0.80 -4.42
C GLY A 193 9.72 1.72 -5.30
N GLN A 194 9.15 2.30 -6.36
CA GLN A 194 9.80 3.38 -7.11
C GLN A 194 9.69 4.70 -6.33
N HIS A 195 10.41 4.78 -5.23
CA HIS A 195 10.47 6.00 -4.43
C HIS A 195 11.69 6.83 -4.85
N PHE A 196 11.43 8.05 -5.34
CA PHE A 196 12.45 8.97 -5.85
C PHE A 196 13.13 9.81 -4.75
N TYR A 197 12.69 9.69 -3.50
CA TYR A 197 13.18 10.53 -2.41
C TYR A 197 14.43 9.92 -1.76
N GLN A 198 15.52 10.71 -1.74
CA GLN A 198 16.80 10.38 -1.09
C GLN A 198 16.87 10.85 0.37
N ASP A 199 15.76 11.33 0.93
CA ASP A 199 15.67 11.98 2.24
C ASP A 199 15.35 11.01 3.40
N GLY A 200 15.28 9.71 3.10
CA GLY A 200 14.94 8.67 4.08
C GLY A 200 13.45 8.47 4.32
N SER A 201 12.58 9.15 3.57
CA SER A 201 11.14 8.86 3.55
C SER A 201 10.86 7.48 2.95
N TYR A 202 9.74 6.89 3.37
CA TYR A 202 9.31 5.60 2.88
C TYR A 202 7.79 5.49 2.77
N LEU A 203 7.36 4.59 1.89
CA LEU A 203 5.96 4.23 1.68
C LEU A 203 5.65 2.90 2.34
N TYR A 204 4.42 2.76 2.80
CA TYR A 204 3.87 1.49 3.28
C TYR A 204 2.37 1.43 2.99
N ALA A 205 1.85 0.21 2.86
CA ALA A 205 0.43 -0.05 2.68
C ALA A 205 -0.04 -1.07 3.72
N VAL A 206 -1.23 -0.88 4.26
CA VAL A 206 -1.84 -1.76 5.25
C VAL A 206 -3.23 -2.22 4.81
N ASP A 207 -3.65 -3.38 5.27
CA ASP A 207 -5.04 -3.83 5.14
C ASP A 207 -5.93 -3.28 6.28
N GLN A 208 -7.22 -3.61 6.23
CA GLN A 208 -8.22 -3.22 7.23
C GLN A 208 -7.91 -3.74 8.65
N THR A 209 -7.04 -4.74 8.78
CA THR A 209 -6.60 -5.34 10.05
C THR A 209 -5.25 -4.79 10.54
N ARG A 210 -4.75 -3.70 9.93
CA ARG A 210 -3.44 -3.08 10.18
C ARG A 210 -2.26 -3.95 9.74
N ARG A 211 -2.47 -4.97 8.91
CA ARG A 211 -1.40 -5.83 8.42
C ARG A 211 -0.68 -5.16 7.25
N LEU A 212 0.65 -5.09 7.31
CA LEU A 212 1.47 -4.52 6.25
C LEU A 212 1.42 -5.37 4.97
N LEU A 213 0.88 -4.78 3.91
CA LEU A 213 0.84 -5.31 2.54
C LEU A 213 2.12 -4.98 1.76
N TYR A 214 2.66 -3.79 2.03
CA TYR A 214 3.91 -3.31 1.45
C TYR A 214 4.72 -2.54 2.49
N HIS A 215 6.03 -2.77 2.50
CA HIS A 215 7.00 -2.02 3.31
C HIS A 215 8.40 -2.18 2.67
N PRO A 216 9.28 -1.16 2.67
CA PRO A 216 10.64 -1.27 2.11
C PRO A 216 11.48 -2.34 2.83
N GLU A 217 11.32 -2.50 4.14
CA GLU A 217 11.92 -3.59 4.90
C GLU A 217 11.11 -4.89 4.76
N PRO A 218 11.65 -5.94 4.12
CA PRO A 218 10.89 -7.17 3.84
C PRO A 218 10.46 -7.92 5.10
N LYS A 219 11.19 -7.79 6.21
CA LYS A 219 10.88 -8.44 7.49
C LYS A 219 9.57 -7.94 8.11
N ARG A 220 9.14 -6.73 7.77
CA ARG A 220 7.89 -6.14 8.27
C ARG A 220 6.65 -6.58 7.49
N LEU A 221 6.82 -7.15 6.29
CA LEU A 221 5.70 -7.60 5.46
C LEU A 221 4.87 -8.67 6.16
N GLY A 222 3.56 -8.42 6.24
CA GLY A 222 2.61 -9.28 6.93
C GLY A 222 2.59 -9.11 8.45
N THR A 223 3.37 -8.21 9.05
CA THR A 223 3.23 -7.88 10.48
C THR A 223 2.06 -6.92 10.69
N VAL A 224 1.45 -6.99 11.88
CA VAL A 224 0.38 -6.07 12.27
C VAL A 224 1.01 -4.86 12.92
N VAL A 225 0.70 -3.66 12.41
CA VAL A 225 1.15 -2.42 13.01
C VAL A 225 0.34 -2.14 14.27
N GLY A 226 1.02 -1.68 15.33
CA GLY A 226 0.38 -1.27 16.58
C GLY A 226 -0.42 0.02 16.44
N GLU A 227 -0.43 0.81 17.51
CA GLU A 227 -1.11 2.11 17.50
C GLU A 227 -0.39 3.10 16.59
N ASN A 228 -1.14 3.68 15.65
CA ASN A 228 -0.62 4.68 14.72
C ASN A 228 -1.78 5.56 14.24
N ALA A 229 -1.76 6.83 14.63
CA ALA A 229 -2.83 7.77 14.34
C ALA A 229 -3.10 7.98 12.84
N VAL A 230 -2.09 7.82 11.98
CA VAL A 230 -2.26 7.90 10.51
C VAL A 230 -3.02 6.68 10.00
N ILE A 231 -2.65 5.48 10.47
CA ILE A 231 -3.34 4.24 10.11
C ILE A 231 -4.78 4.28 10.62
N ASP A 232 -5.00 4.70 11.87
CA ASP A 232 -6.34 4.76 12.47
C ASP A 232 -7.29 5.65 11.67
N LYS A 233 -6.82 6.83 11.25
CA LYS A 233 -7.57 7.75 10.37
C LYS A 233 -7.82 7.16 8.98
N ALA A 234 -6.80 6.56 8.37
CA ALA A 234 -6.95 5.92 7.06
C ALA A 234 -7.97 4.76 7.10
N LEU A 235 -7.98 3.97 8.17
CA LEU A 235 -8.95 2.89 8.39
C LEU A 235 -10.38 3.39 8.60
N GLN A 236 -10.55 4.64 9.04
CA GLN A 236 -11.85 5.32 9.12
C GLN A 236 -12.29 5.93 7.78
N GLY A 237 -11.50 5.76 6.72
CA GLY A 237 -11.76 6.33 5.39
C GLY A 237 -11.37 7.80 5.27
N GLU A 238 -10.63 8.35 6.23
CA GLU A 238 -10.09 9.70 6.11
C GLU A 238 -8.88 9.73 5.17
N SER A 239 -8.80 10.78 4.36
CA SER A 239 -7.64 11.09 3.51
C SER A 239 -7.03 12.42 3.94
N GLY A 240 -5.71 12.46 4.09
CA GLY A 240 -5.03 13.68 4.54
C GLY A 240 -3.56 13.48 4.84
N SER A 241 -3.01 14.42 5.60
CA SER A 241 -1.64 14.37 6.09
C SER A 241 -1.61 14.67 7.58
N LEU A 242 -0.69 14.01 8.30
CA LEU A 242 -0.48 14.23 9.72
C LEU A 242 1.00 14.13 10.01
N ARG A 243 1.48 15.01 10.89
CA ARG A 243 2.83 14.91 11.42
C ARG A 243 2.86 13.87 12.53
N VAL A 244 3.57 12.77 12.31
CA VAL A 244 3.76 11.69 13.28
C VAL A 244 5.23 11.32 13.42
N VAL A 245 5.55 10.57 14.47
CA VAL A 245 6.81 9.83 14.60
C VAL A 245 6.47 8.37 14.32
N ASN A 246 7.21 7.75 13.39
CA ASN A 246 6.86 6.47 12.77
C ASN A 246 7.99 5.46 12.93
#